data_AF-A0A5M8NVD2-F1
#
_entry.id   AF-A0A5M8NVD2-F1
#
_cell.length_a   1.000
_cell.length_b   1.000
_cell.length_c   1.000
_cell.angle_alpha   90.00
_cell.angle_beta   90.00
_cell.angle_gamma   90.00
#
_symmetry.space_group_name_H-M   'P 1'
#
loop_
_entity.id
_entity.type
_entity.pdbx_description
1 polymer ?
#
loop_
_entity_poly.entity_id
_entity_poly.type
_entity_poly.pdbx_seq_one_letter_code
_entity_poly.pdbx_strand_id
1 'polypeptide(L)'
;MRTSKITIIEKTAKAVVAIFAWSIFALTFGCSSDLAEEEITPTYSIGGTVTKSDGGVASGASVQLQSAADDSNLGQTTTDATGAYAFTGLTTGAYKVVVTLNGYEMATIGDIELKSNTSGKDALLQKFVEPTYAISGVATLFDGGAAASVSVQIRKTSDNTNVGQAATTDASGAYLISDIPAGTYSIIFTLAGYGTGILADIMVNNANLTSQNITLQPITISKNAITIIYSDNDATIGNLPSDGSVTATKSGADVTISSSSSELVEFYVSGSTSGGSLKIQNNATVPNTLRLTLNSAVIASVSKLPPIQITKNEGVTIVELEGNNILSDNSTNEENATLISKSGSLEFEGYGKLYVSGAAKHAIASSKKSITVLGGDIIVTSAVSDGFHAEVGFVQSGGSLNITASDDGIDAGSGTAVISGGNINIISAAEDVKGIKGDEGINVNGGVIN
;
A
#
# COMPACT_ATOMS: atom_id res chain seq x y z
N MET A 1 -64.18 21.03 22.58
CA MET A 1 -65.07 21.25 23.76
C MET A 1 -64.21 20.94 24.99
N ARG A 2 -63.88 21.93 25.83
CA ARG A 2 -64.69 22.39 26.98
C ARG A 2 -65.03 21.19 27.90
N THR A 3 -64.71 21.12 29.19
CA THR A 3 -64.45 22.19 30.17
C THR A 3 -64.19 21.54 31.54
N SER A 4 -63.39 22.23 32.39
CA SER A 4 -63.70 22.62 33.79
C SER A 4 -63.89 21.53 34.88
N LYS A 5 -63.64 21.74 36.18
CA LYS A 5 -63.07 22.82 37.03
C LYS A 5 -63.26 22.37 38.51
N ILE A 6 -62.36 22.82 39.40
CA ILE A 6 -62.60 23.41 40.76
C ILE A 6 -63.09 22.42 41.87
N THR A 7 -62.64 22.44 43.13
CA THR A 7 -62.54 23.56 44.10
C THR A 7 -61.57 23.27 45.27
N ILE A 8 -60.98 24.36 45.81
CA ILE A 8 -60.33 24.55 47.11
C ILE A 8 -61.38 24.60 48.25
N ILE A 9 -61.00 24.35 49.53
CA ILE A 9 -61.38 25.14 50.73
C ILE A 9 -60.56 24.68 51.97
N GLU A 10 -60.00 25.66 52.68
CA GLU A 10 -59.34 25.60 54.00
C GLU A 10 -60.33 25.47 55.18
N LYS A 11 -59.85 25.03 56.37
CA LYS A 11 -59.81 25.78 57.66
C LYS A 11 -60.02 24.95 58.96
N THR A 12 -59.17 25.28 59.95
CA THR A 12 -59.42 25.41 61.43
C THR A 12 -59.70 24.14 62.27
N ALA A 13 -59.34 23.98 63.55
CA ALA A 13 -58.49 24.67 64.53
C ALA A 13 -58.47 23.85 65.87
N LYS A 14 -57.60 24.25 66.83
CA LYS A 14 -57.67 24.16 68.31
C LYS A 14 -56.97 23.00 69.08
N ALA A 15 -55.80 23.36 69.62
CA ALA A 15 -55.32 23.34 71.01
C ALA A 15 -55.79 22.28 72.04
N VAL A 16 -54.81 21.63 72.71
CA VAL A 16 -54.87 21.29 74.14
C VAL A 16 -53.51 21.57 74.81
N VAL A 17 -53.62 22.15 76.00
CA VAL A 17 -52.59 22.67 76.92
C VAL A 17 -52.12 21.57 77.88
N ALA A 18 -50.83 21.54 78.22
CA ALA A 18 -50.35 21.03 79.50
C ALA A 18 -49.20 21.91 80.03
N ILE A 19 -49.44 22.46 81.22
CA ILE A 19 -48.55 23.34 81.99
C ILE A 19 -47.73 22.45 82.94
N PHE A 20 -46.41 22.66 83.01
CA PHE A 20 -45.62 22.47 84.23
C PHE A 20 -44.50 23.50 84.30
N ALA A 21 -44.19 23.90 85.54
CA ALA A 21 -43.71 25.22 85.92
C ALA A 21 -42.19 25.43 85.86
N TRP A 22 -41.84 26.67 85.54
CA TRP A 22 -40.74 27.53 86.02
C TRP A 22 -39.37 26.94 86.39
N SER A 23 -38.36 27.36 85.61
CA SER A 23 -37.10 27.90 86.12
C SER A 23 -36.58 28.94 85.13
N ILE A 24 -36.34 30.15 85.62
CA ILE A 24 -35.75 31.27 84.87
C ILE A 24 -34.32 30.92 84.47
N PHE A 25 -34.01 30.98 83.17
CA PHE A 25 -32.63 31.15 82.70
C PHE A 25 -32.62 32.25 81.64
N ALA A 26 -31.78 33.25 81.86
CA ALA A 26 -31.76 34.49 81.09
C ALA A 26 -31.46 34.22 79.62
N LEU A 27 -32.33 34.72 78.75
CA LEU A 27 -32.17 34.72 77.31
C LEU A 27 -31.18 35.84 76.95
N THR A 28 -29.90 35.53 76.82
CA THR A 28 -28.98 36.38 76.07
C THR A 28 -28.99 35.90 74.63
N PHE A 29 -29.61 36.66 73.73
CA PHE A 29 -29.35 36.56 72.29
C PHE A 29 -27.91 37.01 72.03
N GLY A 30 -26.96 36.10 72.23
CA GLY A 30 -25.67 36.18 71.58
C GLY A 30 -25.88 35.83 70.12
N CYS A 31 -25.93 36.83 69.25
CA CYS A 31 -25.75 36.64 67.82
C CYS A 31 -24.34 36.08 67.60
N SER A 32 -24.20 34.75 67.66
CA SER A 32 -22.99 34.08 67.21
C SER A 32 -23.16 33.90 65.71
N SER A 33 -22.55 34.79 64.94
CA SER A 33 -22.30 34.55 63.53
C SER A 33 -21.34 33.37 63.44
N ASP A 34 -21.90 32.17 63.29
CA ASP A 34 -21.16 30.98 62.88
C ASP A 34 -20.77 31.18 61.41
N LEU A 35 -19.69 31.94 61.20
CA LEU A 35 -19.02 32.01 59.91
C LEU A 35 -18.16 30.75 59.84
N ALA A 36 -18.64 29.75 59.10
CA ALA A 36 -17.77 28.67 58.66
C ALA A 36 -16.58 29.29 57.94
N GLU A 37 -15.37 29.17 58.48
CA GLU A 37 -14.15 29.44 57.74
C GLU A 37 -14.08 28.42 56.61
N GLU A 38 -14.28 28.89 55.38
CA GLU A 38 -14.05 28.09 54.19
C GLU A 38 -12.53 27.84 54.10
N GLU A 39 -12.10 26.61 54.38
CA GLU A 39 -10.70 26.22 54.27
C GLU A 39 -10.30 26.20 52.79
N ILE A 40 -9.78 27.33 52.30
CA ILE A 40 -9.24 27.47 50.94
C ILE A 40 -7.92 26.69 50.86
N THR A 41 -8.01 25.46 50.33
CA THR A 41 -6.81 24.69 49.98
C THR A 41 -6.09 25.39 48.83
N PRO A 42 -4.80 25.75 48.98
CA PRO A 42 -4.07 26.40 47.91
C PRO A 42 -3.93 25.44 46.73
N THR A 43 -4.22 25.94 45.52
CA THR A 43 -4.00 25.20 44.28
C THR A 43 -2.85 25.81 43.49
N TYR A 44 -2.21 24.97 42.68
CA TYR A 44 -1.01 25.28 41.93
C TYR A 44 -1.16 24.88 40.46
N SER A 45 -0.17 25.27 39.66
CA SER A 45 -0.09 24.92 38.25
C SER A 45 1.21 24.20 37.88
N ILE A 46 1.12 23.37 36.84
CA ILE A 46 2.26 22.78 36.13
C ILE A 46 2.18 23.27 34.69
N GLY A 47 3.25 23.84 34.16
CA GLY A 47 3.32 24.25 32.75
C GLY A 47 4.70 24.06 32.14
N GLY A 48 4.73 24.07 30.81
CA GLY A 48 5.94 23.90 30.02
C GLY A 48 5.67 24.06 28.54
N THR A 49 6.69 23.79 27.73
CA THR A 49 6.64 23.79 26.28
C THR A 49 7.05 22.43 25.72
N VAL A 50 6.49 22.06 24.59
CA VAL A 50 6.86 20.83 23.88
C VAL A 50 7.52 21.21 22.57
N THR A 51 8.70 20.65 22.33
CA THR A 51 9.50 20.82 21.11
C THR A 51 9.73 19.49 20.42
N LYS A 52 10.19 19.53 19.17
CA LYS A 52 10.44 18.34 18.35
C LYS A 52 11.93 18.23 18.02
N SER A 53 12.44 17.01 18.02
CA SER A 53 13.83 16.70 17.64
C SER A 53 14.17 17.09 16.19
N ASP A 54 13.18 17.10 15.29
CA ASP A 54 13.34 17.58 13.91
C ASP A 54 13.15 19.09 13.75
N GLY A 55 13.00 19.81 14.87
CA GLY A 55 12.95 21.26 14.94
C GLY A 55 11.55 21.84 15.14
N GLY A 56 11.51 23.01 15.77
CA GLY A 56 10.29 23.77 16.04
C GLY A 56 9.47 23.24 17.23
N VAL A 57 8.35 23.92 17.47
CA VAL A 57 7.43 23.62 18.57
C VAL A 57 6.43 22.54 18.16
N ALA A 58 6.01 21.71 19.11
CA ALA A 58 5.04 20.65 18.89
C ALA A 58 3.63 21.18 19.18
N SER A 59 3.04 21.96 18.27
CA SER A 59 1.65 22.45 18.42
C SER A 59 0.63 21.31 18.23
N GLY A 60 -0.41 21.28 19.06
CA GLY A 60 -1.44 20.24 19.03
C GLY A 60 -1.02 18.88 19.58
N ALA A 61 0.13 18.79 20.24
CA ALA A 61 0.54 17.58 20.98
C ALA A 61 -0.40 17.36 22.17
N SER A 62 -0.79 16.11 22.38
CA SER A 62 -1.61 15.71 23.52
C SER A 62 -0.74 15.56 24.75
N VAL A 63 -1.08 16.31 25.81
CA VAL A 63 -0.37 16.31 27.09
C VAL A 63 -1.32 15.78 28.16
N GLN A 64 -0.96 14.66 28.79
CA GLN A 64 -1.70 14.05 29.90
C GLN A 64 -0.95 14.29 31.22
N LEU A 65 -1.69 14.66 32.26
CA LEU A 65 -1.21 14.72 33.63
C LEU A 65 -1.59 13.41 34.32
N GLN A 66 -0.62 12.75 34.93
CA GLN A 66 -0.83 11.51 35.65
C GLN A 66 -0.37 11.64 37.11
N SER A 67 -0.97 10.86 37.99
CA SER A 67 -0.47 10.63 39.34
C SER A 67 0.87 9.89 39.28
N ALA A 68 1.90 10.38 39.97
CA ALA A 68 3.18 9.67 39.98
C ALA A 68 3.14 8.36 40.79
N ALA A 69 2.13 8.15 41.63
CA ALA A 69 2.01 6.98 42.50
C ALA A 69 1.46 5.75 41.77
N ASP A 70 0.56 5.94 40.81
CA ASP A 70 -0.21 4.86 40.17
C ASP A 70 -0.50 5.06 38.68
N ASP A 71 0.08 6.09 38.05
CA ASP A 71 -0.08 6.44 36.63
C ASP A 71 -1.54 6.73 36.21
N SER A 72 -2.45 6.95 37.18
CA SER A 72 -3.83 7.32 36.89
C SER A 72 -3.90 8.66 36.17
N ASN A 73 -4.69 8.75 35.11
CA ASN A 73 -4.89 9.98 34.36
C ASN A 73 -5.71 10.98 35.18
N LEU A 74 -5.11 12.12 35.50
CA LEU A 74 -5.69 13.20 36.30
C LEU A 74 -6.18 14.38 35.43
N GLY A 75 -5.82 14.41 34.14
CA GLY A 75 -6.25 15.45 33.23
C GLY A 75 -5.50 15.42 31.90
N GLN A 76 -6.06 16.10 30.91
CA GLN A 76 -5.46 16.20 29.58
C GLN A 76 -5.62 17.62 29.04
N THR A 77 -4.61 18.07 28.30
CA THR A 77 -4.62 19.32 27.53
C THR A 77 -3.88 19.11 26.21
N THR A 78 -3.89 20.12 25.34
CA THR A 78 -3.11 20.14 24.11
C THR A 78 -2.18 21.34 24.11
N THR A 79 -1.00 21.19 23.52
CA THR A 79 -0.10 22.32 23.33
C THR A 79 -0.65 23.35 22.34
N ASP A 80 -0.39 24.62 22.60
CA ASP A 80 -0.84 25.73 21.74
C ASP A 80 0.07 25.97 20.52
N ALA A 81 -0.14 27.06 19.79
CA ALA A 81 0.64 27.44 18.60
C ALA A 81 2.14 27.70 18.90
N THR A 82 2.47 27.98 20.17
CA THR A 82 3.84 28.15 20.66
C THR A 82 4.41 26.88 21.30
N GLY A 83 3.64 25.78 21.29
CA GLY A 83 4.00 24.53 21.95
C GLY A 83 3.77 24.54 23.46
N ALA A 84 3.17 25.59 24.02
CA ALA A 84 2.99 25.71 25.46
C ALA A 84 1.78 24.89 25.95
N TYR A 85 1.88 24.34 27.16
CA TYR A 85 0.79 23.66 27.85
C TYR A 85 0.75 24.08 29.33
N ALA A 86 -0.43 23.96 29.95
CA ALA A 86 -0.58 24.17 31.39
C ALA A 86 -1.73 23.33 31.98
N PHE A 87 -1.52 22.87 33.20
CA PHE A 87 -2.53 22.35 34.12
C PHE A 87 -2.64 23.30 35.31
N THR A 88 -3.85 23.64 35.73
CA THR A 88 -4.14 24.53 36.86
C THR A 88 -5.08 23.84 37.86
N GLY A 89 -5.19 24.38 39.07
CA GLY A 89 -6.10 23.82 40.08
C GLY A 89 -5.57 22.56 40.77
N LEU A 90 -4.25 22.33 40.75
CA LEU A 90 -3.62 21.12 41.29
C LEU A 90 -3.27 21.30 42.77
N THR A 91 -3.52 20.29 43.59
CA THR A 91 -3.06 20.27 44.99
C THR A 91 -1.60 19.83 45.09
N THR A 92 -0.96 20.02 46.25
CA THR A 92 0.40 19.52 46.46
C THR A 92 0.46 18.00 46.30
N GLY A 93 1.44 17.50 45.57
CA GLY A 93 1.55 16.07 45.27
C GLY A 93 2.64 15.78 44.24
N ALA A 94 2.81 14.50 43.91
CA ALA A 94 3.76 14.05 42.89
C ALA A 94 3.02 13.70 41.59
N TYR A 95 3.46 14.28 40.49
CA TYR A 95 2.82 14.16 39.18
C TYR A 95 3.79 13.69 38.10
N LYS A 96 3.24 13.14 37.02
CA LYS A 96 3.93 12.89 35.76
C LYS A 96 3.21 13.61 34.64
N VAL A 97 3.95 14.05 33.62
CA VAL A 97 3.38 14.56 32.38
C VAL A 97 3.77 13.63 31.25
N VAL A 98 2.79 13.13 30.50
CA VAL A 98 2.98 12.26 29.34
C VAL A 98 2.56 13.01 28.09
N VAL A 99 3.45 13.12 27.12
CA VAL A 99 3.24 13.87 25.88
C VAL A 99 3.27 12.91 24.71
N THR A 100 2.28 13.04 23.82
CA THR A 100 2.15 12.24 22.60
C THR A 100 1.85 13.14 21.40
N LEU A 101 2.46 12.80 20.26
CA LEU A 101 2.20 13.41 18.96
C LEU A 101 2.43 12.35 17.88
N ASN A 102 1.56 12.29 16.88
CA ASN A 102 1.71 11.33 15.79
C ASN A 102 3.05 11.52 15.06
N GLY A 103 3.78 10.43 14.82
CA GLY A 103 5.12 10.44 14.21
C GLY A 103 6.28 10.64 15.19
N TYR A 104 6.01 10.70 16.50
CA TYR A 104 7.02 10.87 17.54
C TYR A 104 6.87 9.84 18.66
N GLU A 105 8.00 9.47 19.26
CA GLU A 105 8.07 8.72 20.50
C GLU A 105 7.38 9.48 21.63
N MET A 106 6.73 8.74 22.52
CA MET A 106 6.13 9.29 23.73
C MET A 106 7.22 9.89 24.63
N ALA A 107 7.00 11.10 25.11
CA ALA A 107 7.87 11.73 26.11
C ALA A 107 7.18 11.73 27.48
N THR A 108 7.92 11.37 28.53
CA THR A 108 7.43 11.41 29.91
C THR A 108 8.33 12.28 30.77
N ILE A 109 7.73 13.26 31.44
CA ILE A 109 8.37 14.05 32.50
C ILE A 109 7.90 13.45 33.82
N GLY A 110 8.77 12.69 34.48
CA GLY A 110 8.49 12.04 35.75
C GLY A 110 8.69 12.95 36.98
N ASP A 111 8.24 12.46 38.14
CA ASP A 111 8.60 12.94 39.48
C ASP A 111 8.47 14.46 39.72
N ILE A 112 7.40 15.06 39.22
CA ILE A 112 7.10 16.47 39.45
C ILE A 112 6.49 16.62 40.86
N GLU A 113 7.34 16.91 41.86
CA GLU A 113 6.89 17.25 43.22
C GLU A 113 6.34 18.69 43.25
N LEU A 114 5.02 18.82 43.25
CA LEU A 114 4.33 20.10 43.23
C LEU A 114 4.12 20.64 44.65
N LYS A 115 4.85 21.69 45.01
CA LYS A 115 4.68 22.46 46.26
C LYS A 115 4.29 23.92 46.02
N SER A 116 4.48 24.41 44.80
CA SER A 116 4.16 25.75 44.31
C SER A 116 3.97 25.72 42.80
N ASN A 117 3.44 26.79 42.19
CA ASN A 117 3.37 26.92 40.73
C ASN A 117 4.73 26.61 40.09
N THR A 118 4.73 25.71 39.12
CA THR A 118 5.93 25.19 38.48
C THR A 118 5.81 25.34 36.97
N SER A 119 6.83 25.95 36.37
CA SER A 119 6.96 26.13 34.93
C SER A 119 8.26 25.48 34.42
N GLY A 120 8.49 25.49 33.11
CA GLY A 120 9.71 24.90 32.52
C GLY A 120 9.75 23.37 32.57
N LYS A 121 8.59 22.72 32.68
CA LYS A 121 8.46 21.27 32.46
C LYS A 121 8.41 21.01 30.97
N ASP A 122 9.52 21.27 30.31
CA ASP A 122 9.60 21.18 28.86
C ASP A 122 9.81 19.72 28.42
N ALA A 123 9.17 19.32 27.33
CA ALA A 123 9.33 18.01 26.71
C ALA A 123 9.95 18.14 25.32
N LEU A 124 10.81 17.19 24.96
CA LEU A 124 11.32 17.02 23.60
C LEU A 124 10.78 15.70 23.04
N LEU A 125 9.98 15.79 21.98
CA LEU A 125 9.48 14.62 21.27
C LEU A 125 10.53 14.14 20.24
N GLN A 126 10.94 12.89 20.36
CA GLN A 126 11.86 12.25 19.40
C GLN A 126 11.07 11.74 18.20
N LYS A 127 11.46 12.12 16.99
CA LYS A 127 10.78 11.67 15.77
C LYS A 127 11.10 10.20 15.56
N PHE A 128 10.09 9.39 15.21
CA PHE A 128 10.36 8.04 14.75
C PHE A 128 11.19 8.12 13.46
N VAL A 129 12.39 7.53 13.48
CA VAL A 129 13.22 7.33 12.30
C VAL A 129 13.23 5.84 12.01
N GLU A 130 12.56 5.43 10.94
CA GLU A 130 12.65 4.07 10.44
C GLU A 130 14.11 3.78 10.05
N PRO A 131 14.76 2.74 10.62
CA PRO A 131 16.10 2.37 10.22
C PRO A 131 16.16 2.11 8.72
N THR A 132 17.17 2.67 8.06
CA THR A 132 17.45 2.41 6.65
C THR A 132 18.76 1.64 6.49
N TYR A 133 18.85 0.92 5.38
CA TYR A 133 19.93 0.03 5.01
C TYR A 133 20.41 0.35 3.60
N ALA A 134 21.52 -0.26 3.22
CA ALA A 134 22.09 -0.15 1.89
C ALA A 134 22.15 -1.50 1.18
N ILE A 135 22.02 -1.47 -0.15
CA ILE A 135 22.18 -2.61 -1.04
C ILE A 135 23.31 -2.33 -2.02
N SER A 136 24.22 -3.28 -2.19
CA SER A 136 25.37 -3.15 -3.09
C SER A 136 25.69 -4.44 -3.85
N GLY A 137 26.34 -4.27 -4.99
CA GLY A 137 26.75 -5.36 -5.88
C GLY A 137 27.52 -4.88 -7.10
N VAL A 138 27.70 -5.78 -8.07
CA VAL A 138 28.40 -5.54 -9.34
C VAL A 138 27.52 -6.04 -10.50
N ALA A 139 27.36 -5.20 -11.52
CA ALA A 139 26.77 -5.57 -12.80
C ALA A 139 27.86 -5.88 -13.83
N THR A 140 27.73 -7.01 -14.51
CA THR A 140 28.60 -7.42 -15.62
C THR A 140 27.81 -7.56 -16.92
N LEU A 141 28.51 -7.53 -18.05
CA LEU A 141 27.98 -7.85 -19.36
C LEU A 141 28.18 -9.35 -19.64
N PHE A 142 27.37 -9.90 -20.56
CA PHE A 142 27.44 -11.32 -20.91
C PHE A 142 28.83 -11.79 -21.40
N ASP A 143 29.61 -10.89 -22.01
CA ASP A 143 30.98 -11.16 -22.47
C ASP A 143 32.02 -11.12 -21.33
N GLY A 144 31.59 -10.91 -20.09
CA GLY A 144 32.42 -10.81 -18.89
C GLY A 144 32.95 -9.40 -18.63
N GLY A 145 32.64 -8.41 -19.48
CA GLY A 145 33.00 -7.01 -19.26
C GLY A 145 32.27 -6.39 -18.07
N ALA A 146 32.83 -5.30 -17.53
CA ALA A 146 32.14 -4.48 -16.53
C ALA A 146 30.99 -3.71 -17.18
N ALA A 147 29.80 -3.74 -16.58
CA ALA A 147 28.65 -2.97 -17.06
C ALA A 147 28.66 -1.58 -16.41
N ALA A 148 29.38 -0.63 -17.00
CA ALA A 148 29.44 0.75 -16.52
C ALA A 148 28.23 1.59 -16.97
N SER A 149 27.88 2.62 -16.19
CA SER A 149 26.79 3.56 -16.51
C SER A 149 25.40 2.93 -16.66
N VAL A 150 25.18 1.79 -16.01
CA VAL A 150 23.87 1.13 -15.90
C VAL A 150 23.01 1.94 -14.94
N SER A 151 21.80 2.30 -15.34
CA SER A 151 20.81 2.89 -14.44
C SER A 151 20.28 1.80 -13.50
N VAL A 152 20.34 2.03 -12.19
CA VAL A 152 19.91 1.08 -11.16
C VAL A 152 18.79 1.72 -10.33
N GLN A 153 17.63 1.08 -10.32
CA GLN A 153 16.44 1.50 -9.58
C GLN A 153 16.00 0.40 -8.61
N ILE A 154 15.50 0.78 -7.44
CA ILE A 154 14.82 -0.14 -6.52
C ILE A 154 13.34 0.13 -6.56
N ARG A 155 12.54 -0.94 -6.56
CA ARG A 155 11.10 -0.85 -6.43
C ARG A 155 10.59 -1.82 -5.38
N LYS A 156 9.54 -1.45 -4.65
CA LYS A 156 8.86 -2.40 -3.75
C LYS A 156 8.25 -3.52 -4.57
N THR A 157 8.35 -4.75 -4.08
CA THR A 157 7.72 -5.90 -4.74
C THR A 157 6.19 -5.82 -4.70
N SER A 158 5.61 -5.17 -3.69
CA SER A 158 4.15 -5.11 -3.49
C SER A 158 3.40 -4.28 -4.53
N ASP A 159 3.95 -3.12 -4.90
CA ASP A 159 3.27 -2.09 -5.69
C ASP A 159 4.16 -1.45 -6.76
N ASN A 160 5.39 -1.95 -6.92
CA ASN A 160 6.37 -1.46 -7.89
C ASN A 160 6.70 0.05 -7.72
N THR A 161 6.49 0.62 -6.54
CA THR A 161 6.86 2.01 -6.27
C THR A 161 8.37 2.13 -6.08
N ASN A 162 8.97 3.20 -6.62
CA ASN A 162 10.40 3.47 -6.45
C ASN A 162 10.73 3.68 -4.95
N VAL A 163 11.85 3.12 -4.50
CA VAL A 163 12.35 3.26 -3.12
C VAL A 163 13.82 3.61 -3.13
N GLY A 164 14.26 4.40 -2.15
CA GLY A 164 15.64 4.81 -2.04
C GLY A 164 16.11 5.73 -3.15
N GLN A 165 17.42 5.94 -3.19
CA GLN A 165 18.06 6.78 -4.18
C GLN A 165 18.44 5.94 -5.41
N ALA A 166 18.12 6.46 -6.60
CA ALA A 166 18.62 5.91 -7.86
C ALA A 166 20.16 5.85 -7.84
N ALA A 167 20.72 4.78 -8.39
CA ALA A 167 22.17 4.62 -8.53
C ALA A 167 22.58 4.43 -9.99
N THR A 168 23.87 4.60 -10.25
CA THR A 168 24.48 4.28 -11.54
C THR A 168 25.73 3.47 -11.29
N THR A 169 25.96 2.42 -12.07
CA THR A 169 27.17 1.63 -11.92
C THR A 169 28.42 2.42 -12.31
N ASP A 170 29.48 2.28 -11.53
CA ASP A 170 30.78 2.88 -11.82
C ASP A 170 31.53 2.16 -12.95
N ALA A 171 32.76 2.59 -13.25
CA ALA A 171 33.58 2.01 -14.31
C ALA A 171 33.94 0.53 -14.10
N SER A 172 33.84 0.02 -12.87
CA SER A 172 34.03 -1.39 -12.53
C SER A 172 32.72 -2.19 -12.54
N GLY A 173 31.58 -1.53 -12.81
CA GLY A 173 30.26 -2.12 -12.73
C GLY A 173 29.66 -2.13 -11.33
N ALA A 174 30.35 -1.56 -10.32
CA ALA A 174 29.87 -1.57 -8.94
C ALA A 174 28.78 -0.53 -8.71
N TYR A 175 27.81 -0.84 -7.84
CA TYR A 175 26.73 0.06 -7.46
C TYR A 175 26.44 0.01 -5.95
N LEU A 176 25.89 1.11 -5.41
CA LEU A 176 25.43 1.24 -4.04
C LEU A 176 24.12 2.03 -4.02
N ILE A 177 23.10 1.47 -3.39
CA ILE A 177 21.80 2.09 -3.15
C ILE A 177 21.65 2.25 -1.64
N SER A 178 21.38 3.47 -1.18
CA SER A 178 21.19 3.79 0.25
C SER A 178 19.73 4.13 0.55
N ASP A 179 19.43 4.33 1.84
CA ASP A 179 18.12 4.76 2.33
C ASP A 179 16.98 3.76 2.05
N ILE A 180 17.27 2.47 2.20
CA ILE A 180 16.32 1.38 1.97
C ILE A 180 15.75 0.89 3.31
N PRO A 181 14.47 1.11 3.62
CA PRO A 181 13.83 0.52 4.79
C PRO A 181 13.87 -1.02 4.76
N ALA A 182 13.50 -1.65 5.88
CA ALA A 182 13.23 -3.08 5.85
C ALA A 182 12.01 -3.38 4.94
N GLY A 183 12.09 -4.44 4.15
CA GLY A 183 11.07 -4.77 3.16
C GLY A 183 11.57 -5.74 2.10
N THR A 184 10.70 -6.03 1.11
CA THR A 184 11.04 -6.87 -0.04
C THR A 184 10.97 -6.04 -1.32
N TYR A 185 12.01 -6.15 -2.15
CA TYR A 185 12.25 -5.26 -3.28
C TYR A 185 12.68 -6.00 -4.54
N SER A 186 12.52 -5.32 -5.68
CA SER A 186 13.16 -5.66 -6.95
C SER A 186 14.18 -4.58 -7.31
N ILE A 187 15.36 -4.99 -7.76
CA ILE A 187 16.43 -4.12 -8.28
C ILE A 187 16.44 -4.24 -9.80
N ILE A 188 16.26 -3.11 -10.48
CA ILE A 188 16.11 -3.02 -11.94
C ILE A 188 17.34 -2.34 -12.51
N PHE A 189 17.93 -2.98 -13.52
CA PHE A 189 19.14 -2.55 -14.20
C PHE A 189 18.82 -2.28 -15.68
N THR A 190 19.03 -1.03 -16.10
CA THR A 190 18.75 -0.60 -17.48
C THR A 190 20.02 -0.12 -18.15
N LEU A 191 20.36 -0.74 -19.29
CA LEU A 191 21.47 -0.37 -20.15
C LEU A 191 21.07 -0.49 -21.62
N ALA A 192 21.32 0.55 -22.41
CA ALA A 192 20.97 0.57 -23.82
C ALA A 192 21.66 -0.58 -24.59
N GLY A 193 20.89 -1.30 -25.42
CA GLY A 193 21.36 -2.46 -26.19
C GLY A 193 21.37 -3.79 -25.44
N TYR A 194 21.06 -3.78 -24.13
CA TYR A 194 20.94 -4.97 -23.29
C TYR A 194 19.50 -5.14 -22.80
N GLY A 195 19.10 -6.38 -22.54
CA GLY A 195 17.84 -6.67 -21.86
C GLY A 195 17.88 -6.09 -20.44
N THR A 196 16.71 -5.68 -19.94
CA THR A 196 16.58 -5.24 -18.55
C THR A 196 17.04 -6.35 -17.61
N GLY A 197 17.95 -6.05 -16.69
CA GLY A 197 18.31 -6.96 -15.62
C GLY A 197 17.39 -6.75 -14.43
N ILE A 198 16.86 -7.82 -13.82
CA ILE A 198 16.06 -7.70 -12.60
C ILE A 198 16.48 -8.74 -11.57
N LEU A 199 16.91 -8.27 -10.41
CA LEU A 199 17.00 -9.08 -9.19
C LEU A 199 15.70 -8.88 -8.40
N ALA A 200 14.85 -9.89 -8.36
CA ALA A 200 13.58 -9.85 -7.65
C ALA A 200 13.68 -10.48 -6.26
N ASP A 201 12.67 -10.23 -5.41
CA ASP A 201 12.52 -10.80 -4.07
C ASP A 201 13.72 -10.55 -3.12
N ILE A 202 14.35 -9.38 -3.25
CA ILE A 202 15.44 -8.94 -2.38
C ILE A 202 14.87 -8.51 -1.04
N MET A 203 15.06 -9.34 -0.01
CA MET A 203 14.60 -9.08 1.35
C MET A 203 15.65 -8.33 2.17
N VAL A 204 15.35 -7.09 2.53
CA VAL A 204 16.12 -6.31 3.49
C VAL A 204 15.51 -6.52 4.87
N ASN A 205 16.23 -7.21 5.75
CA ASN A 205 15.80 -7.47 7.13
C ASN A 205 16.89 -7.05 8.12
N ASN A 206 16.79 -5.79 8.57
CA ASN A 206 17.65 -5.22 9.60
C ASN A 206 19.17 -5.29 9.36
N ALA A 207 19.60 -5.34 8.10
CA ALA A 207 21.00 -5.39 7.73
C ALA A 207 21.24 -4.86 6.30
N ASN A 208 22.45 -4.32 6.08
CA ASN A 208 22.92 -3.99 4.74
C ASN A 208 23.12 -5.27 3.92
N LEU A 209 22.75 -5.23 2.64
CA LEU A 209 22.95 -6.32 1.70
C LEU A 209 24.14 -6.01 0.80
N THR A 210 25.00 -7.00 0.61
CA THR A 210 26.13 -6.94 -0.32
C THR A 210 26.02 -8.08 -1.33
N SER A 211 26.86 -8.06 -2.37
CA SER A 211 26.96 -9.13 -3.36
C SER A 211 25.67 -9.41 -4.14
N GLN A 212 24.84 -8.38 -4.33
CA GLN A 212 23.67 -8.44 -5.21
C GLN A 212 24.13 -8.26 -6.66
N ASN A 213 24.79 -9.28 -7.21
CA ASN A 213 25.41 -9.18 -8.53
C ASN A 213 24.44 -9.60 -9.65
N ILE A 214 24.60 -9.02 -10.84
CA ILE A 214 23.81 -9.39 -12.01
C ILE A 214 24.67 -9.40 -13.29
N THR A 215 24.30 -10.23 -14.26
CA THR A 215 24.88 -10.22 -15.61
C THR A 215 23.83 -9.84 -16.64
N LEU A 216 24.05 -8.74 -17.36
CA LEU A 216 23.15 -8.24 -18.39
C LEU A 216 23.35 -9.00 -19.71
N GLN A 217 22.24 -9.45 -20.28
CA GLN A 217 22.20 -10.18 -21.55
C GLN A 217 21.96 -9.21 -22.71
N PRO A 218 22.61 -9.38 -23.87
CA PRO A 218 22.27 -8.61 -25.06
C PRO A 218 20.84 -8.96 -25.51
N ILE A 219 20.14 -7.98 -26.05
CA ILE A 219 18.79 -8.20 -26.57
C ILE A 219 18.87 -9.13 -27.80
N THR A 220 18.15 -10.25 -27.78
CA THR A 220 18.02 -11.17 -28.91
C THR A 220 16.55 -11.26 -29.29
N ILE A 221 16.19 -10.89 -30.53
CA ILE A 221 14.80 -10.75 -30.97
C ILE A 221 14.56 -11.55 -32.24
N SER A 222 13.38 -12.17 -32.38
CA SER A 222 12.88 -12.66 -33.67
C SER A 222 12.95 -11.54 -34.71
N LYS A 223 13.43 -11.86 -35.92
CA LYS A 223 13.60 -10.89 -37.00
C LYS A 223 12.31 -10.13 -37.35
N ASN A 224 11.14 -10.71 -37.08
CA ASN A 224 9.85 -10.15 -37.46
C ASN A 224 9.03 -9.62 -36.27
N ALA A 225 9.53 -9.74 -35.04
CA ALA A 225 8.81 -9.24 -33.89
C ALA A 225 8.89 -7.71 -33.81
N ILE A 226 7.75 -7.08 -33.57
CA ILE A 226 7.65 -5.65 -33.32
C ILE A 226 8.22 -5.39 -31.93
N THR A 227 9.21 -4.51 -31.84
CA THR A 227 9.92 -4.25 -30.59
C THR A 227 9.31 -3.06 -29.88
N ILE A 228 9.01 -3.20 -28.59
CA ILE A 228 8.63 -2.10 -27.70
C ILE A 228 9.60 -2.11 -26.52
N ILE A 229 10.49 -1.13 -26.47
CA ILE A 229 11.53 -1.03 -25.44
C ILE A 229 11.30 0.24 -24.62
N TYR A 230 10.88 0.07 -23.37
CA TYR A 230 10.64 1.16 -22.42
C TYR A 230 11.95 1.71 -21.83
N SER A 231 12.02 3.03 -21.68
CA SER A 231 13.12 3.72 -21.02
C SER A 231 12.57 4.91 -20.24
N ASP A 232 12.41 4.73 -18.93
CA ASP A 232 11.87 5.71 -18.00
C ASP A 232 10.48 6.21 -18.43
N ASN A 233 10.38 7.44 -18.91
CA ASN A 233 9.12 8.07 -19.32
C ASN A 233 8.87 8.00 -20.83
N ASP A 234 9.66 7.22 -21.57
CA ASP A 234 9.51 7.04 -23.01
C ASP A 234 9.56 5.56 -23.44
N ALA A 235 9.19 5.29 -24.69
CA ALA A 235 9.32 4.00 -25.33
C ALA A 235 9.88 4.13 -26.76
N THR A 236 10.72 3.19 -27.16
CA THR A 236 11.15 3.05 -28.55
C THR A 236 10.40 1.90 -29.21
N ILE A 237 9.90 2.15 -30.42
CA ILE A 237 9.12 1.17 -31.20
C ILE A 237 9.89 0.88 -32.48
N GLY A 238 10.08 -0.39 -32.79
CA GLY A 238 10.90 -0.84 -33.91
C GLY A 238 10.26 -1.98 -34.68
N ASN A 239 10.82 -2.25 -35.86
CA ASN A 239 10.42 -3.36 -36.73
C ASN A 239 8.94 -3.34 -37.17
N LEU A 240 8.37 -2.15 -37.37
CA LEU A 240 7.04 -2.01 -37.95
C LEU A 240 7.07 -2.44 -39.44
N PRO A 241 6.11 -3.28 -39.90
CA PRO A 241 6.00 -3.67 -41.30
C PRO A 241 5.84 -2.46 -42.24
N SER A 242 6.55 -2.48 -43.36
CA SER A 242 6.50 -1.39 -44.35
C SER A 242 5.18 -1.32 -45.12
N ASP A 243 4.36 -2.38 -45.09
CA ASP A 243 3.05 -2.43 -45.74
C ASP A 243 1.94 -1.74 -44.93
N GLY A 244 2.25 -1.26 -43.72
CA GLY A 244 1.29 -0.59 -42.83
C GLY A 244 0.29 -1.54 -42.17
N SER A 245 0.48 -2.86 -42.28
CA SER A 245 -0.36 -3.86 -41.62
C SER A 245 -0.31 -3.76 -40.09
N VAL A 246 0.79 -3.24 -39.55
CA VAL A 246 0.88 -2.85 -38.14
C VAL A 246 1.42 -1.43 -38.03
N THR A 247 0.72 -0.62 -37.25
CA THR A 247 1.04 0.80 -37.02
C THR A 247 1.16 1.07 -35.53
N ALA A 248 1.86 2.14 -35.17
CA ALA A 248 2.03 2.54 -33.79
C ALA A 248 1.88 4.05 -33.60
N THR A 249 1.33 4.43 -32.45
CA THR A 249 1.36 5.79 -31.93
C THR A 249 1.88 5.76 -30.50
N LYS A 250 2.48 6.86 -30.04
CA LYS A 250 2.89 7.00 -28.64
C LYS A 250 2.76 8.42 -28.13
N SER A 251 2.62 8.55 -26.82
CA SER A 251 2.77 9.78 -26.05
C SER A 251 3.66 9.48 -24.85
N GLY A 252 4.98 9.74 -24.97
CA GLY A 252 5.95 9.23 -24.00
C GLY A 252 5.91 7.70 -23.94
N ALA A 253 5.81 7.16 -22.72
CA ALA A 253 5.68 5.72 -22.45
C ALA A 253 4.25 5.17 -22.63
N ASP A 254 3.26 5.97 -23.05
CA ASP A 254 1.97 5.42 -23.46
C ASP A 254 2.03 5.01 -24.93
N VAL A 255 2.05 3.71 -25.20
CA VAL A 255 2.19 3.11 -26.53
C VAL A 255 0.87 2.50 -26.97
N THR A 256 0.44 2.80 -28.19
CA THR A 256 -0.67 2.12 -28.86
C THR A 256 -0.19 1.46 -30.14
N ILE A 257 -0.38 0.16 -30.26
CA ILE A 257 -0.18 -0.61 -31.48
C ILE A 257 -1.54 -0.95 -32.09
N SER A 258 -1.67 -0.79 -33.41
CA SER A 258 -2.84 -1.21 -34.17
C SER A 258 -2.42 -2.14 -35.30
N SER A 259 -2.89 -3.38 -35.26
CA SER A 259 -2.66 -4.39 -36.30
C SER A 259 -3.93 -4.60 -37.11
N SER A 260 -3.81 -4.74 -38.42
CA SER A 260 -4.85 -5.27 -39.32
C SER A 260 -4.38 -6.52 -40.06
N SER A 261 -3.23 -7.09 -39.67
CA SER A 261 -2.69 -8.32 -40.24
C SER A 261 -3.65 -9.49 -40.01
N SER A 262 -3.81 -10.38 -41.00
CA SER A 262 -4.50 -11.67 -40.83
C SER A 262 -3.57 -12.79 -40.37
N GLU A 263 -2.25 -12.57 -40.42
CA GLU A 263 -1.23 -13.52 -39.98
C GLU A 263 -0.81 -13.25 -38.53
N LEU A 264 -0.15 -14.20 -37.88
CA LEU A 264 0.43 -14.02 -36.54
C LEU A 264 1.27 -12.73 -36.47
N VAL A 265 1.03 -11.94 -35.43
CA VAL A 265 1.84 -10.76 -35.10
C VAL A 265 2.52 -11.00 -33.75
N GLU A 266 3.84 -10.85 -33.75
CA GLU A 266 4.70 -11.03 -32.57
C GLU A 266 5.14 -9.66 -32.04
N PHE A 267 5.01 -9.47 -30.73
CA PHE A 267 5.48 -8.31 -29.99
C PHE A 267 6.56 -8.74 -29.01
N TYR A 268 7.68 -8.03 -28.99
CA TYR A 268 8.74 -8.20 -28.02
C TYR A 268 8.80 -6.96 -27.13
N VAL A 269 8.48 -7.13 -25.85
CA VAL A 269 8.38 -6.03 -24.88
C VAL A 269 9.47 -6.19 -23.83
N SER A 270 10.24 -5.12 -23.63
CA SER A 270 11.32 -5.06 -22.63
C SER A 270 11.51 -3.63 -22.13
N GLY A 271 12.51 -3.41 -21.29
CA GLY A 271 12.78 -2.11 -20.69
C GLY A 271 11.93 -1.83 -19.45
N SER A 272 12.01 -0.60 -18.94
CA SER A 272 11.30 -0.19 -17.73
C SER A 272 10.66 1.18 -17.88
N THR A 273 9.44 1.32 -17.37
CA THR A 273 8.75 2.59 -17.18
C THR A 273 8.06 2.67 -15.81
N SER A 274 7.98 3.88 -15.25
CA SER A 274 7.23 4.19 -14.02
C SER A 274 5.86 4.83 -14.29
N GLY A 275 5.52 5.09 -15.55
CA GLY A 275 4.29 5.77 -15.92
C GLY A 275 4.01 5.62 -17.41
N GLY A 276 3.63 4.42 -17.82
CA GLY A 276 3.33 4.10 -19.21
C GLY A 276 2.35 2.94 -19.34
N SER A 277 1.95 2.68 -20.58
CA SER A 277 1.00 1.64 -20.92
C SER A 277 1.29 1.06 -22.31
N LEU A 278 0.85 -0.16 -22.55
CA LEU A 278 0.85 -0.81 -23.86
C LEU A 278 -0.58 -1.20 -24.22
N LYS A 279 -1.14 -0.50 -25.21
CA LYS A 279 -2.42 -0.86 -25.82
C LYS A 279 -2.18 -1.55 -27.15
N ILE A 280 -2.70 -2.77 -27.31
CA ILE A 280 -2.68 -3.50 -28.58
C ILE A 280 -4.13 -3.62 -29.09
N GLN A 281 -4.39 -3.07 -30.28
CA GLN A 281 -5.67 -3.17 -30.95
C GLN A 281 -5.54 -4.09 -32.16
N ASN A 282 -6.25 -5.22 -32.13
CA ASN A 282 -6.32 -6.12 -33.27
C ASN A 282 -7.54 -5.80 -34.13
N ASN A 283 -7.33 -5.13 -35.25
CA ASN A 283 -8.36 -4.79 -36.23
C ASN A 283 -8.39 -5.77 -37.41
N ALA A 284 -7.80 -6.96 -37.27
CA ALA A 284 -7.90 -8.02 -38.27
C ALA A 284 -9.37 -8.40 -38.50
N THR A 285 -9.79 -8.51 -39.76
CA THR A 285 -11.17 -8.92 -40.11
C THR A 285 -11.42 -10.41 -39.85
N VAL A 286 -10.35 -11.20 -39.79
CA VAL A 286 -10.35 -12.60 -39.37
C VAL A 286 -9.49 -12.68 -38.11
N PRO A 287 -10.00 -13.21 -36.97
CA PRO A 287 -9.21 -13.31 -35.76
C PRO A 287 -7.94 -14.13 -35.99
N ASN A 288 -6.78 -13.51 -35.73
CA ASN A 288 -5.49 -14.17 -35.70
C ASN A 288 -5.00 -14.33 -34.26
N THR A 289 -3.93 -15.09 -34.09
CA THR A 289 -3.21 -15.14 -32.82
C THR A 289 -2.28 -13.94 -32.72
N LEU A 290 -2.20 -13.34 -31.54
CA LEU A 290 -1.14 -12.41 -31.17
C LEU A 290 -0.17 -13.13 -30.25
N ARG A 291 1.14 -12.92 -30.40
CA ARG A 291 2.13 -13.33 -29.41
C ARG A 291 2.75 -12.08 -28.79
N LEU A 292 2.69 -12.01 -27.47
CA LEU A 292 3.27 -10.97 -26.63
C LEU A 292 4.36 -11.61 -25.77
N THR A 293 5.62 -11.45 -26.18
CA THR A 293 6.77 -11.87 -25.38
C THR A 293 7.12 -10.73 -24.42
N LEU A 294 6.99 -11.00 -23.12
CA LEU A 294 7.47 -10.11 -22.06
C LEU A 294 8.85 -10.61 -21.64
N ASN A 295 9.90 -9.86 -21.96
CA ASN A 295 11.26 -10.19 -21.59
C ASN A 295 11.85 -9.11 -20.68
N SER A 296 11.75 -9.37 -19.39
CA SER A 296 12.15 -8.46 -18.33
C SER A 296 11.53 -7.06 -18.48
N ALA A 297 10.27 -7.01 -18.90
CA ALA A 297 9.50 -5.79 -19.03
C ALA A 297 9.01 -5.32 -17.65
N VAL A 298 9.23 -4.04 -17.34
CA VAL A 298 8.68 -3.40 -16.13
C VAL A 298 7.78 -2.26 -16.56
N ILE A 299 6.47 -2.41 -16.36
CA ILE A 299 5.48 -1.40 -16.77
C ILE A 299 4.62 -1.05 -15.56
N ALA A 300 4.90 0.11 -14.97
CA ALA A 300 3.95 0.75 -14.06
C ALA A 300 3.09 1.75 -14.82
N SER A 301 1.77 1.66 -14.66
CA SER A 301 0.86 2.69 -15.14
C SER A 301 0.39 3.54 -13.96
N VAL A 302 0.47 4.85 -14.14
CA VAL A 302 -0.09 5.87 -13.22
C VAL A 302 -1.30 6.58 -13.82
N SER A 303 -1.76 6.14 -15.00
CA SER A 303 -2.89 6.72 -15.73
C SER A 303 -4.16 5.87 -15.57
N LYS A 304 -5.24 6.29 -16.25
CA LYS A 304 -6.48 5.52 -16.32
C LYS A 304 -6.37 4.24 -17.17
N LEU A 305 -5.26 4.08 -17.89
CA LEU A 305 -4.97 2.88 -18.67
C LEU A 305 -4.22 1.86 -17.80
N PRO A 306 -4.41 0.56 -18.04
CA PRO A 306 -3.61 -0.48 -17.40
C PRO A 306 -2.22 -0.56 -18.05
N PRO A 307 -1.24 -1.19 -17.39
CA PRO A 307 0.05 -1.49 -18.00
C PRO A 307 -0.06 -2.17 -19.36
N ILE A 308 -0.97 -3.15 -19.51
CA ILE A 308 -1.18 -3.82 -20.79
C ILE A 308 -2.68 -4.04 -21.05
N GLN A 309 -3.15 -3.57 -22.21
CA GLN A 309 -4.53 -3.74 -22.69
C GLN A 309 -4.55 -4.32 -24.10
N ILE A 310 -5.23 -5.44 -24.30
CA ILE A 310 -5.53 -6.01 -25.61
C ILE A 310 -7.01 -5.80 -25.93
N THR A 311 -7.30 -5.24 -27.09
CA THR A 311 -8.66 -4.95 -27.54
C THR A 311 -8.91 -5.47 -28.95
N LYS A 312 -10.16 -5.83 -29.24
CA LYS A 312 -10.63 -6.34 -30.54
C LYS A 312 -9.98 -7.64 -31.03
N ASN A 313 -9.09 -8.24 -30.26
CA ASN A 313 -8.61 -9.59 -30.52
C ASN A 313 -9.63 -10.59 -29.97
N GLU A 314 -10.53 -11.12 -30.81
CA GLU A 314 -11.50 -12.15 -30.37
C GLU A 314 -10.88 -13.56 -30.28
N GLY A 315 -9.66 -13.73 -30.81
CA GLY A 315 -8.88 -14.97 -30.74
C GLY A 315 -8.08 -15.11 -29.44
N VAL A 316 -6.91 -15.74 -29.55
CA VAL A 316 -5.99 -15.95 -28.41
C VAL A 316 -4.87 -14.91 -28.46
N THR A 317 -4.51 -14.37 -27.30
CA THR A 317 -3.23 -13.68 -27.10
C THR A 317 -2.34 -14.60 -26.28
N ILE A 318 -1.27 -15.08 -26.90
CA ILE A 318 -0.22 -15.81 -26.21
C ILE A 318 0.65 -14.78 -25.48
N VAL A 319 0.84 -14.96 -24.18
CA VAL A 319 1.73 -14.18 -23.32
C VAL A 319 2.90 -15.08 -22.95
N GLU A 320 4.01 -14.91 -23.66
CA GLU A 320 5.24 -15.66 -23.42
C GLU A 320 6.10 -14.93 -22.39
N LEU A 321 6.36 -15.58 -21.27
CA LEU A 321 7.15 -15.01 -20.17
C LEU A 321 8.63 -15.42 -20.30
N GLU A 322 9.49 -14.42 -20.42
CA GLU A 322 10.95 -14.53 -20.36
C GLU A 322 11.51 -13.59 -19.27
N GLY A 323 12.62 -14.00 -18.64
CA GLY A 323 13.22 -13.20 -17.56
C GLY A 323 12.25 -12.94 -16.40
N ASN A 324 12.40 -11.80 -15.72
CA ASN A 324 11.51 -11.39 -14.62
C ASN A 324 10.72 -10.17 -15.06
N ASN A 325 9.40 -10.27 -15.16
CA ASN A 325 8.53 -9.18 -15.62
C ASN A 325 7.75 -8.59 -14.44
N ILE A 326 7.47 -7.29 -14.47
CA ILE A 326 6.74 -6.59 -13.42
C ILE A 326 5.68 -5.68 -14.05
N LEU A 327 4.41 -5.92 -13.74
CA LEU A 327 3.29 -5.09 -14.17
C LEU A 327 2.54 -4.55 -12.95
N SER A 328 2.31 -3.24 -12.91
CA SER A 328 1.61 -2.61 -11.78
C SER A 328 0.69 -1.51 -12.26
N ASP A 329 -0.60 -1.62 -11.97
CA ASP A 329 -1.55 -0.52 -12.20
C ASP A 329 -1.70 0.37 -10.97
N ASN A 330 -2.71 1.24 -11.00
CA ASN A 330 -3.03 2.16 -9.92
C ASN A 330 -4.56 2.21 -9.73
N SER A 331 -5.01 2.76 -8.62
CA SER A 331 -6.42 2.83 -8.24
C SER A 331 -7.32 3.64 -9.20
N THR A 332 -6.75 4.39 -10.15
CA THR A 332 -7.50 5.15 -11.16
C THR A 332 -7.64 4.41 -12.50
N ASN A 333 -7.06 3.22 -12.65
CA ASN A 333 -7.23 2.38 -13.84
C ASN A 333 -8.71 2.04 -14.05
N GLU A 334 -9.27 2.44 -15.19
CA GLU A 334 -10.69 2.25 -15.53
C GLU A 334 -10.94 0.94 -16.30
N GLU A 335 -9.89 0.18 -16.62
CA GLU A 335 -10.00 -1.00 -17.46
C GLU A 335 -10.20 -2.31 -16.69
N ASN A 336 -10.29 -2.27 -15.36
CA ASN A 336 -10.62 -3.39 -14.47
C ASN A 336 -9.56 -4.50 -14.30
N ALA A 337 -8.37 -4.40 -14.90
CA ALA A 337 -7.24 -5.23 -14.51
C ALA A 337 -5.89 -4.64 -14.95
N THR A 338 -4.78 -5.16 -14.40
CA THR A 338 -3.41 -4.74 -14.73
C THR A 338 -2.93 -5.25 -16.09
N LEU A 339 -3.23 -6.52 -16.40
CA LEU A 339 -3.11 -7.10 -17.72
C LEU A 339 -4.50 -7.57 -18.14
N ILE A 340 -5.01 -7.03 -19.24
CA ILE A 340 -6.37 -7.34 -19.68
C ILE A 340 -6.50 -7.62 -21.17
N SER A 341 -7.23 -8.69 -21.49
CA SER A 341 -7.86 -8.86 -22.81
C SER A 341 -9.35 -8.53 -22.72
N LYS A 342 -9.80 -7.53 -23.50
CA LYS A 342 -11.21 -7.09 -23.53
C LYS A 342 -12.12 -7.93 -24.44
N SER A 343 -11.53 -8.81 -25.24
CA SER A 343 -12.24 -9.54 -26.30
C SER A 343 -11.93 -11.03 -26.31
N GLY A 344 -10.65 -11.40 -26.18
CA GLY A 344 -10.13 -12.74 -26.46
C GLY A 344 -9.56 -13.44 -25.24
N SER A 345 -9.11 -14.68 -25.44
CA SER A 345 -8.44 -15.45 -24.40
C SER A 345 -7.02 -14.95 -24.14
N LEU A 346 -6.53 -15.18 -22.93
CA LEU A 346 -5.11 -15.07 -22.58
C LEU A 346 -4.54 -16.47 -22.38
N GLU A 347 -3.37 -16.75 -22.95
CA GLU A 347 -2.66 -18.01 -22.78
C GLU A 347 -1.23 -17.73 -22.34
N PHE A 348 -0.86 -18.15 -21.13
CA PHE A 348 0.47 -17.93 -20.56
C PHE A 348 1.39 -19.12 -20.79
N GLU A 349 2.58 -18.85 -21.32
CA GLU A 349 3.63 -19.83 -21.57
C GLU A 349 5.02 -19.29 -21.21
N GLY A 350 6.06 -20.09 -21.46
CA GLY A 350 7.44 -19.73 -21.18
C GLY A 350 7.91 -20.17 -19.79
N TYR A 351 9.10 -19.71 -19.42
CA TYR A 351 9.79 -20.10 -18.17
C TYR A 351 10.09 -18.91 -17.26
N GLY A 352 9.80 -17.69 -17.72
CA GLY A 352 10.01 -16.46 -16.97
C GLY A 352 9.01 -16.26 -15.84
N LYS A 353 9.29 -15.24 -15.03
CA LYS A 353 8.43 -14.79 -13.94
C LYS A 353 7.59 -13.58 -14.34
N LEU A 354 6.42 -13.46 -13.75
CA LEU A 354 5.57 -12.26 -13.83
C LEU A 354 5.09 -11.88 -12.43
N TYR A 355 5.55 -10.73 -11.93
CA TYR A 355 5.00 -10.06 -10.76
C TYR A 355 3.89 -9.11 -11.22
N VAL A 356 2.69 -9.24 -10.67
CA VAL A 356 1.55 -8.41 -11.06
C VAL A 356 0.80 -7.86 -9.84
N SER A 357 0.53 -6.56 -9.84
CA SER A 357 -0.22 -5.86 -8.78
C SER A 357 -1.41 -5.07 -9.34
N GLY A 358 -2.62 -5.45 -8.94
CA GLY A 358 -3.89 -4.83 -9.33
C GLY A 358 -4.49 -3.95 -8.23
N ALA A 359 -4.15 -2.66 -8.24
CA ALA A 359 -4.63 -1.65 -7.31
C ALA A 359 -6.01 -1.08 -7.66
N ALA A 360 -6.51 -1.24 -8.89
CA ALA A 360 -7.88 -0.85 -9.24
C ALA A 360 -8.89 -1.97 -9.04
N LYS A 361 -8.58 -3.19 -9.51
CA LYS A 361 -9.50 -4.34 -9.44
C LYS A 361 -8.75 -5.66 -9.54
N HIS A 362 -8.82 -6.37 -10.66
CA HIS A 362 -8.18 -7.66 -10.85
C HIS A 362 -6.70 -7.51 -11.21
N ALA A 363 -5.87 -8.53 -10.93
CA ALA A 363 -4.50 -8.52 -11.45
C ALA A 363 -4.48 -8.85 -12.95
N ILE A 364 -5.06 -9.99 -13.34
CA ILE A 364 -5.10 -10.46 -14.73
C ILE A 364 -6.54 -10.79 -15.11
N ALA A 365 -7.02 -10.28 -16.25
CA ALA A 365 -8.38 -10.54 -16.70
C ALA A 365 -8.56 -10.85 -18.19
N SER A 366 -9.51 -11.72 -18.49
CA SER A 366 -10.16 -11.83 -19.81
C SER A 366 -11.65 -11.53 -19.66
N SER A 367 -12.09 -10.40 -20.20
CA SER A 367 -13.47 -9.90 -19.98
C SER A 367 -14.56 -10.65 -20.74
N LYS A 368 -14.21 -11.62 -21.59
CA LYS A 368 -15.17 -12.33 -22.43
C LYS A 368 -14.86 -13.81 -22.67
N LYS A 369 -13.66 -14.26 -22.31
CA LYS A 369 -13.12 -15.56 -22.69
C LYS A 369 -12.33 -16.16 -21.54
N SER A 370 -11.61 -17.23 -21.84
CA SER A 370 -10.88 -18.00 -20.84
C SER A 370 -9.47 -17.44 -20.61
N ILE A 371 -8.92 -17.77 -19.46
CA ILE A 371 -7.49 -17.67 -19.18
C ILE A 371 -6.91 -19.07 -19.12
N THR A 372 -5.79 -19.30 -19.81
CA THR A 372 -5.06 -20.57 -19.81
C THR A 372 -3.63 -20.36 -19.34
N VAL A 373 -3.15 -21.22 -18.45
CA VAL A 373 -1.77 -21.22 -17.94
C VAL A 373 -1.11 -22.55 -18.29
N LEU A 374 -0.16 -22.48 -19.22
CA LEU A 374 0.65 -23.62 -19.67
C LEU A 374 2.04 -23.62 -19.02
N GLY A 375 2.58 -22.44 -18.71
CA GLY A 375 3.91 -22.26 -18.15
C GLY A 375 4.10 -20.91 -17.44
N GLY A 376 5.34 -20.65 -17.00
CA GLY A 376 5.73 -19.46 -16.24
C GLY A 376 5.53 -19.56 -14.74
N ASP A 377 6.14 -18.62 -14.00
CA ASP A 377 5.93 -18.39 -12.56
C ASP A 377 5.24 -17.04 -12.37
N ILE A 378 3.93 -17.05 -12.14
CA ILE A 378 3.12 -15.84 -12.03
C ILE A 378 2.81 -15.58 -10.56
N ILE A 379 3.28 -14.44 -10.08
CA ILE A 379 3.09 -13.96 -8.72
C ILE A 379 2.15 -12.77 -8.75
N VAL A 380 0.91 -12.98 -8.33
CA VAL A 380 -0.01 -11.88 -8.02
C VAL A 380 0.36 -11.38 -6.63
N THR A 381 1.09 -10.26 -6.57
CA THR A 381 1.57 -9.68 -5.31
C THR A 381 0.45 -8.99 -4.54
N SER A 382 -0.53 -8.44 -5.27
CA SER A 382 -1.79 -7.93 -4.72
C SER A 382 -2.85 -7.80 -5.81
N ALA A 383 -4.12 -7.97 -5.44
CA ALA A 383 -5.28 -7.55 -6.23
C ALA A 383 -6.38 -7.04 -5.28
N VAL A 384 -7.03 -5.93 -5.64
CA VAL A 384 -8.18 -5.38 -4.88
C VAL A 384 -9.43 -6.25 -5.03
N SER A 385 -9.55 -6.94 -6.17
CA SER A 385 -10.55 -7.98 -6.39
C SER A 385 -9.80 -9.28 -6.69
N ASP A 386 -10.15 -9.96 -7.79
CA ASP A 386 -9.60 -11.28 -8.06
C ASP A 386 -8.13 -11.27 -8.53
N GLY A 387 -7.39 -12.32 -8.19
CA GLY A 387 -6.05 -12.53 -8.76
C GLY A 387 -6.14 -12.76 -10.27
N PHE A 388 -6.92 -13.76 -10.66
CA PHE A 388 -7.29 -14.04 -12.05
C PHE A 388 -8.81 -13.97 -12.22
N HIS A 389 -9.27 -13.21 -13.22
CA HIS A 389 -10.68 -13.11 -13.57
C HIS A 389 -10.91 -13.48 -15.03
N ALA A 390 -11.52 -14.64 -15.27
CA ALA A 390 -11.89 -15.11 -16.60
C ALA A 390 -13.41 -15.24 -16.71
N GLU A 391 -14.00 -14.74 -17.80
CA GLU A 391 -15.46 -14.77 -17.96
C GLU A 391 -16.02 -16.17 -18.27
N VAL A 392 -15.25 -17.00 -19.00
CA VAL A 392 -15.73 -18.25 -19.60
C VAL A 392 -14.98 -19.49 -19.10
N GLY A 393 -13.95 -19.32 -18.28
CA GLY A 393 -13.25 -20.46 -17.68
C GLY A 393 -11.78 -20.19 -17.43
N PHE A 394 -11.21 -20.99 -16.53
CA PHE A 394 -9.80 -20.95 -16.21
C PHE A 394 -9.21 -22.34 -16.41
N VAL A 395 -8.06 -22.43 -17.09
CA VAL A 395 -7.36 -23.70 -17.34
C VAL A 395 -5.92 -23.59 -16.90
N GLN A 396 -5.45 -24.56 -16.12
CA GLN A 396 -4.04 -24.72 -15.82
C GLN A 396 -3.57 -26.14 -16.13
N SER A 397 -2.47 -26.25 -16.87
CA SER A 397 -1.80 -27.53 -17.15
C SER A 397 -0.33 -27.54 -16.77
N GLY A 398 0.25 -26.39 -16.48
CA GLY A 398 1.62 -26.22 -16.02
C GLY A 398 1.83 -24.89 -15.30
N GLY A 399 3.09 -24.48 -15.14
CA GLY A 399 3.44 -23.24 -14.45
C GLY A 399 3.21 -23.26 -12.93
N SER A 400 3.57 -22.14 -12.31
CA SER A 400 3.45 -21.87 -10.87
C SER A 400 2.67 -20.58 -10.68
N LEU A 401 1.63 -20.61 -9.84
CA LEU A 401 0.84 -19.44 -9.47
C LEU A 401 0.98 -19.20 -7.97
N ASN A 402 1.38 -17.99 -7.59
CA ASN A 402 1.39 -17.53 -6.20
C ASN A 402 0.49 -16.31 -6.10
N ILE A 403 -0.69 -16.47 -5.49
CA ILE A 403 -1.78 -15.50 -5.62
C ILE A 403 -2.11 -14.89 -4.26
N THR A 404 -1.95 -13.58 -4.15
CA THR A 404 -2.50 -12.77 -3.06
C THR A 404 -3.56 -11.83 -3.62
N ALA A 405 -4.81 -12.02 -3.21
CA ALA A 405 -5.96 -11.26 -3.67
C ALA A 405 -6.89 -10.91 -2.50
N SER A 406 -7.61 -9.79 -2.62
CA SER A 406 -8.58 -9.36 -1.60
C SER A 406 -9.98 -9.90 -1.85
N ASP A 407 -10.24 -10.43 -3.05
CA ASP A 407 -11.43 -11.22 -3.39
C ASP A 407 -10.99 -12.64 -3.78
N ASP A 408 -11.52 -13.21 -4.86
CA ASP A 408 -11.20 -14.59 -5.23
C ASP A 408 -9.75 -14.73 -5.73
N GLY A 409 -9.08 -15.83 -5.40
CA GLY A 409 -7.77 -16.11 -5.97
C GLY A 409 -7.89 -16.27 -7.49
N ILE A 410 -8.80 -17.14 -7.91
CA ILE A 410 -9.15 -17.40 -9.31
C ILE A 410 -10.68 -17.40 -9.44
N ASP A 411 -11.23 -16.47 -10.21
CA ASP A 411 -12.61 -16.53 -10.70
C ASP A 411 -12.61 -17.01 -12.16
N ALA A 412 -13.12 -18.21 -12.39
CA ALA A 412 -13.32 -18.81 -13.71
C ALA A 412 -14.66 -18.37 -14.36
N GLY A 413 -15.39 -17.47 -13.71
CA GLY A 413 -16.62 -16.86 -14.20
C GLY A 413 -17.71 -17.90 -14.42
N SER A 414 -18.42 -17.76 -15.53
CA SER A 414 -19.52 -18.65 -15.92
C SER A 414 -19.10 -20.08 -16.25
N GLY A 415 -17.79 -20.34 -16.39
CA GLY A 415 -17.26 -21.63 -16.80
C GLY A 415 -16.72 -22.49 -15.66
N THR A 416 -15.94 -23.50 -16.04
CA THR A 416 -15.25 -24.40 -15.13
C THR A 416 -13.80 -23.96 -14.90
N ALA A 417 -13.31 -24.09 -13.67
CA ALA A 417 -11.87 -24.07 -13.40
C ALA A 417 -11.28 -25.47 -13.59
N VAL A 418 -10.38 -25.66 -14.56
CA VAL A 418 -9.77 -26.95 -14.89
C VAL A 418 -8.28 -26.93 -14.54
N ILE A 419 -7.88 -27.74 -13.57
CA ILE A 419 -6.49 -27.89 -13.13
C ILE A 419 -6.03 -29.32 -13.43
N SER A 420 -5.06 -29.43 -14.33
CA SER A 420 -4.50 -30.72 -14.79
C SER A 420 -3.00 -30.88 -14.51
N GLY A 421 -2.34 -29.82 -14.04
CA GLY A 421 -0.91 -29.78 -13.72
C GLY A 421 -0.50 -28.43 -13.14
N GLY A 422 0.79 -28.29 -12.83
CA GLY A 422 1.35 -27.07 -12.23
C GLY A 422 1.13 -26.94 -10.73
N ASN A 423 1.50 -25.77 -10.20
CA ASN A 423 1.41 -25.42 -8.79
C ASN A 423 0.54 -24.17 -8.63
N ILE A 424 -0.33 -24.16 -7.62
CA ILE A 424 -1.15 -23.01 -7.23
C ILE A 424 -1.04 -22.86 -5.73
N ASN A 425 -0.63 -21.68 -5.28
CA ASN A 425 -0.64 -21.28 -3.88
C ASN A 425 -1.51 -20.02 -3.76
N ILE A 426 -2.58 -20.07 -2.96
CA ILE A 426 -3.50 -18.93 -2.81
C ILE A 426 -3.54 -18.47 -1.36
N ILE A 427 -3.29 -17.19 -1.14
CA ILE A 427 -3.43 -16.53 0.15
C ILE A 427 -4.76 -15.77 0.14
N SER A 428 -5.81 -16.40 0.65
CA SER A 428 -7.13 -15.78 0.88
C SER A 428 -7.18 -15.17 2.29
N ALA A 429 -6.98 -13.85 2.39
CA ALA A 429 -6.89 -13.15 3.68
C ALA A 429 -8.18 -12.42 4.10
N ALA A 430 -9.18 -12.32 3.22
CA ALA A 430 -10.45 -11.62 3.48
C ALA A 430 -11.59 -12.60 3.83
N GLU A 431 -12.63 -12.10 4.49
CA GLU A 431 -13.86 -12.85 4.75
C GLU A 431 -14.69 -13.00 3.45
N ASP A 432 -15.42 -14.11 3.31
CA ASP A 432 -16.33 -14.40 2.18
C ASP A 432 -15.70 -14.48 0.77
N VAL A 433 -14.38 -14.72 0.69
CA VAL A 433 -13.65 -14.95 -0.56
C VAL A 433 -13.34 -16.44 -0.79
N LYS A 434 -13.12 -16.83 -2.04
CA LYS A 434 -12.89 -18.20 -2.48
C LYS A 434 -11.46 -18.30 -2.99
N GLY A 435 -10.80 -19.42 -2.72
CA GLY A 435 -9.51 -19.69 -3.37
C GLY A 435 -9.71 -19.79 -4.90
N ILE A 436 -10.63 -20.67 -5.31
CA ILE A 436 -11.00 -20.88 -6.72
C ILE A 436 -12.52 -20.91 -6.81
N LYS A 437 -13.08 -20.14 -7.74
CA LYS A 437 -14.50 -20.07 -8.09
C LYS A 437 -14.67 -20.45 -9.57
N GLY A 438 -15.74 -21.19 -9.87
CA GLY A 438 -16.22 -21.44 -11.23
C GLY A 438 -17.68 -21.89 -11.17
N ASP A 439 -18.56 -21.20 -11.91
CA ASP A 439 -20.01 -21.39 -11.80
C ASP A 439 -20.46 -22.77 -12.31
N GLU A 440 -19.76 -23.33 -13.31
CA GLU A 440 -20.00 -24.70 -13.79
C GLU A 440 -19.23 -25.76 -12.99
N GLY A 441 -18.27 -25.34 -12.16
CA GLY A 441 -17.55 -26.19 -11.21
C GLY A 441 -16.04 -26.07 -11.27
N ILE A 442 -15.38 -26.98 -10.53
CA ILE A 442 -13.93 -27.07 -10.42
C ILE A 442 -13.53 -28.52 -10.71
N ASN A 443 -12.61 -28.73 -11.65
CA ASN A 443 -12.12 -30.04 -12.06
C ASN A 443 -10.61 -30.13 -11.84
N VAL A 444 -10.18 -30.93 -10.88
CA VAL A 444 -8.76 -31.13 -10.54
C VAL A 444 -8.36 -32.56 -10.86
N ASN A 445 -7.60 -32.74 -11.93
CA ASN A 445 -7.08 -34.03 -12.39
C ASN A 445 -5.54 -34.13 -12.31
N GLY A 446 -4.88 -33.11 -11.75
CA GLY A 446 -3.45 -33.06 -11.52
C GLY A 446 -3.01 -31.74 -10.87
N GLY A 447 -1.71 -31.57 -10.67
CA GLY A 447 -1.12 -30.38 -10.04
C GLY A 447 -1.12 -30.41 -8.50
N VAL A 448 -0.63 -29.33 -7.90
CA VAL A 448 -0.61 -29.10 -6.45
C VAL A 448 -1.30 -27.78 -6.16
N ILE A 449 -2.28 -27.79 -5.25
CA ILE A 449 -3.03 -26.61 -4.81
C ILE A 449 -2.84 -26.50 -3.30
N ASN A 450 -2.31 -25.37 -2.82
CA ASN A 450 -2.10 -25.07 -1.41
C ASN A 450 -2.88 -23.83 -0.95
#